data_AF-A0A2N9MED0-F1
#
_entry.id   AF-A0A2N9MED0-F1
#
_cell.length_a   1.000
_cell.length_b   1.000
_cell.length_c   1.000
_cell.angle_alpha   90.00
_cell.angle_beta   90.00
_cell.angle_gamma   90.00
#
_symmetry.space_group_name_H-M   'P 1'
#
loop_
_entity.id
_entity.type
_entity.pdbx_description
1 polymer ?
#
loop_
_entity_poly.entity_id
_entity_poly.type
_entity_poly.pdbx_seq_one_letter_code
_entity_poly.pdbx_strand_id
1 'polypeptide(L)'
;MADPWKIDDLEIVGYANVLTETMVPSVVPPVFRLKADARRGLLPPYHLNRGFLWNATEVPDSELEELRDSDEITLFDGAFPARADFELWIDQCFRYHYQPEYEAEEELGRIATEAIQGAEGALRRGDIGQAEHLSGVAICADDRRVEPLAIKAAICRSKGDWAGERLMGELAAPRVKESLFRTLVDDYYATFPYCKPTPMRNMACTRAIAA
;
A
#
# COMPACT_ATOMS: atom_id res chain seq x y z
N MET A 1 -32.08 -11.11 6.21
CA MET A 1 -30.66 -11.24 5.84
C MET A 1 -30.57 -12.47 4.95
N ALA A 2 -29.88 -12.37 3.81
CA ALA A 2 -29.59 -13.56 3.02
C ALA A 2 -28.70 -14.50 3.84
N ASP A 3 -28.88 -15.81 3.66
CA ASP A 3 -28.01 -16.79 4.30
C ASP A 3 -26.57 -16.62 3.78
N PRO A 4 -25.56 -16.78 4.65
CA PRO A 4 -24.17 -16.67 4.23
C PRO A 4 -23.79 -17.77 3.24
N TRP A 5 -22.94 -17.43 2.27
CA TRP A 5 -22.38 -18.41 1.35
C TRP A 5 -21.14 -19.05 1.97
N LYS A 6 -21.00 -20.38 1.88
CA LYS A 6 -19.75 -21.05 2.23
C LYS A 6 -18.72 -20.76 1.14
N ILE A 7 -17.51 -20.41 1.55
CA ILE A 7 -16.41 -20.13 0.63
C ILE A 7 -16.09 -21.35 -0.25
N ASP A 8 -16.20 -22.56 0.31
CA ASP A 8 -16.00 -23.80 -0.44
C ASP A 8 -17.01 -24.01 -1.58
N ASP A 9 -18.14 -23.31 -1.57
CA ASP A 9 -19.14 -23.36 -2.65
C ASP A 9 -18.90 -22.27 -3.72
N LEU A 10 -17.85 -21.46 -3.55
CA LEU A 10 -17.53 -20.32 -4.41
C LEU A 10 -16.26 -20.56 -5.23
N GLU A 11 -16.23 -19.91 -6.39
CA GLU A 11 -15.03 -19.73 -7.21
C GLU A 11 -14.72 -18.25 -7.35
N ILE A 12 -13.45 -17.93 -7.50
CA ILE A 12 -12.95 -16.58 -7.76
C ILE A 12 -12.86 -16.43 -9.27
N VAL A 13 -13.50 -15.39 -9.79
CA VAL A 13 -13.53 -15.05 -11.22
C VAL A 13 -12.77 -13.76 -11.54
N GLY A 14 -12.32 -13.05 -10.51
CA GLY A 14 -11.66 -11.76 -10.65
C GLY A 14 -11.41 -11.10 -9.29
N TYR A 15 -11.12 -9.80 -9.31
CA TYR A 15 -11.05 -8.96 -8.12
C TYR A 15 -11.68 -7.59 -8.38
N ALA A 16 -12.19 -6.98 -7.32
CA ALA A 16 -12.71 -5.63 -7.38
C ALA A 16 -11.55 -4.63 -7.46
N ASN A 17 -11.75 -3.58 -8.27
CA ASN A 17 -10.81 -2.52 -8.61
C ASN A 17 -9.99 -2.78 -9.87
N VAL A 18 -9.66 -1.67 -10.53
CA VAL A 18 -8.57 -1.59 -11.51
C VAL A 18 -7.38 -0.93 -10.83
N LEU A 19 -6.31 -1.70 -10.67
CA LEU A 19 -5.10 -1.24 -9.99
C LEU A 19 -4.20 -0.42 -10.93
N THR A 20 -3.54 0.57 -10.37
CA THR A 20 -2.46 1.33 -11.02
C THR A 20 -1.12 1.01 -10.36
N GLU A 21 -0.01 1.42 -10.99
CA GLU A 21 1.36 1.16 -10.49
C GLU A 21 1.59 1.72 -9.07
N THR A 22 0.84 2.74 -8.67
CA THR A 22 0.93 3.35 -7.33
C THR A 22 0.13 2.62 -6.26
N MET A 23 -0.64 1.59 -6.65
CA MET A 23 -1.55 0.85 -5.78
C MET A 23 -1.07 -0.59 -5.55
N VAL A 24 0.12 -0.95 -6.02
CA VAL A 24 0.69 -2.31 -5.88
C VAL A 24 1.97 -2.30 -5.04
N PRO A 25 2.25 -3.38 -4.28
CA PRO A 25 1.41 -4.57 -4.13
C PRO A 25 0.20 -4.29 -3.24
N SER A 26 -0.91 -5.02 -3.40
CA SER A 26 -2.09 -4.82 -2.55
C SER A 26 -2.97 -6.06 -2.46
N VAL A 27 -3.54 -6.26 -1.28
CA VAL A 27 -4.65 -7.20 -1.07
C VAL A 27 -5.90 -6.65 -1.76
N VAL A 28 -6.54 -7.48 -2.57
CA VAL A 28 -7.72 -7.09 -3.36
C VAL A 28 -8.93 -7.95 -3.01
N PRO A 29 -10.15 -7.40 -2.98
CA PRO A 29 -11.33 -8.19 -2.69
C PRO A 29 -11.64 -9.09 -3.90
N PRO A 30 -11.72 -10.42 -3.73
CA PRO A 30 -12.16 -11.29 -4.83
C PRO A 30 -13.57 -10.98 -5.34
N VAL A 31 -13.77 -11.11 -6.64
CA VAL A 31 -15.11 -11.27 -7.23
C VAL A 31 -15.42 -12.75 -7.24
N PHE A 32 -16.51 -13.13 -6.56
CA PHE A 32 -16.90 -14.54 -6.47
C PHE A 32 -18.03 -14.89 -7.42
N ARG A 33 -18.16 -16.19 -7.68
CA ARG A 33 -19.31 -16.81 -8.35
C ARG A 33 -19.65 -18.13 -7.65
N LEU A 34 -20.91 -18.54 -7.71
CA LEU A 34 -21.32 -19.83 -7.16
C LEU A 34 -20.91 -20.97 -8.09
N LYS A 35 -20.28 -22.02 -7.56
CA LYS A 35 -19.95 -23.23 -8.35
C LYS A 35 -21.18 -23.89 -8.95
N ALA A 36 -22.32 -23.84 -8.23
CA ALA A 36 -23.57 -24.42 -8.66
C ALA A 36 -24.39 -23.53 -9.61
N ASP A 37 -24.09 -22.23 -9.66
CA ASP A 37 -24.78 -21.26 -10.52
C ASP A 37 -23.79 -20.22 -11.07
N ALA A 38 -23.31 -20.51 -12.28
CA ALA A 38 -22.36 -19.65 -12.99
C ALA A 38 -23.00 -18.38 -13.58
N ARG A 39 -24.27 -18.07 -13.28
CA ARG A 39 -24.96 -16.88 -13.84
C ARG A 39 -24.96 -15.68 -12.90
N ARG A 40 -24.39 -15.81 -11.70
CA ARG A 40 -24.46 -14.80 -10.64
C ARG A 40 -23.09 -14.53 -10.03
N GLY A 41 -22.63 -13.29 -10.17
CA GLY A 41 -21.46 -12.76 -9.47
C GLY A 41 -21.82 -12.27 -8.07
N LEU A 42 -20.84 -12.28 -7.19
CA LEU A 42 -20.92 -11.73 -5.84
C LEU A 42 -19.78 -10.71 -5.68
N LEU A 43 -20.17 -9.46 -5.50
CA LEU A 43 -19.27 -8.31 -5.44
C LEU A 43 -19.16 -7.73 -4.03
N PRO A 44 -18.02 -7.09 -3.69
CA PRO A 44 -17.91 -6.29 -2.48
C PRO A 44 -18.83 -5.06 -2.51
N PRO A 45 -19.07 -4.39 -1.36
CA PRO A 45 -18.55 -4.73 -0.04
C PRO A 45 -19.22 -5.98 0.56
N TYR A 46 -18.41 -6.88 1.11
CA TYR A 46 -18.85 -8.06 1.85
C TYR A 46 -17.94 -8.29 3.06
N HIS A 47 -18.30 -9.25 3.91
CA HIS A 47 -17.44 -9.72 4.99
C HIS A 47 -17.08 -11.19 4.82
N LEU A 48 -15.79 -11.50 4.93
CA LEU A 48 -15.27 -12.85 5.03
C LEU A 48 -15.06 -13.21 6.50
N ASN A 49 -15.66 -14.31 6.96
CA ASN A 49 -15.50 -14.76 8.34
C ASN A 49 -15.61 -16.29 8.43
N ARG A 50 -14.53 -16.95 8.89
CA ARG A 50 -14.49 -18.39 9.19
C ARG A 50 -15.05 -19.27 8.06
N GLY A 51 -14.63 -18.99 6.83
CA GLY A 51 -15.07 -19.74 5.64
C GLY A 51 -16.47 -19.37 5.13
N PHE A 52 -17.03 -18.23 5.54
CA PHE A 52 -18.30 -17.71 5.04
C PHE A 52 -18.18 -16.30 4.47
N LEU A 53 -18.95 -16.04 3.40
CA LEU A 53 -19.14 -14.74 2.76
C LEU A 53 -20.50 -14.16 3.18
N TRP A 54 -20.50 -12.91 3.63
CA TRP A 54 -21.70 -12.20 4.11
C TRP A 54 -21.89 -10.88 3.37
N ASN A 55 -23.14 -10.50 3.12
CA ASN A 55 -23.55 -9.20 2.58
C ASN A 55 -22.99 -8.83 1.19
N ALA A 56 -22.52 -9.81 0.42
CA ALA A 56 -22.10 -9.54 -0.96
C ALA A 56 -23.27 -9.05 -1.82
N THR A 57 -22.95 -8.15 -2.75
CA THR A 57 -23.89 -7.68 -3.76
C THR A 57 -23.96 -8.72 -4.86
N GLU A 58 -25.15 -9.32 -5.05
CA GLU A 58 -25.38 -10.28 -6.11
C GLU A 58 -25.72 -9.56 -7.42
N VAL A 59 -25.02 -9.90 -8.49
CA VAL A 59 -25.23 -9.34 -9.84
C VAL A 59 -25.31 -10.45 -10.88
N PRO A 60 -26.06 -10.30 -11.98
CA PRO A 60 -26.02 -11.24 -13.10
C PRO A 60 -24.66 -11.22 -13.81
N ASP A 61 -24.32 -12.33 -14.47
CA ASP A 61 -23.07 -12.47 -15.24
C ASP A 61 -22.89 -11.39 -16.32
N SER A 62 -23.98 -10.92 -16.95
CA SER A 62 -23.92 -9.81 -17.90
C SER A 62 -23.44 -8.50 -17.28
N GLU A 63 -23.78 -8.25 -16.02
CA GLU A 63 -23.34 -7.05 -15.30
C GLU A 63 -21.86 -7.15 -14.91
N LEU A 64 -21.32 -8.36 -14.66
CA LEU A 64 -19.86 -8.53 -14.46
C LEU A 64 -19.07 -8.12 -15.69
N GLU A 65 -19.55 -8.48 -16.88
CA GLU A 65 -18.92 -8.09 -18.15
C GLU A 65 -18.99 -6.58 -18.36
N GLU A 66 -20.14 -5.95 -18.08
CA GLU A 66 -20.30 -4.49 -18.14
C GLU A 66 -19.36 -3.75 -17.16
N LEU A 67 -19.21 -4.28 -15.94
CA LEU A 67 -18.31 -3.73 -14.93
C LEU A 67 -16.83 -3.89 -15.30
N ARG A 68 -16.46 -5.01 -15.95
CA ARG A 68 -15.12 -5.18 -16.52
C ARG A 68 -14.87 -4.15 -17.61
N ASP A 69 -15.80 -4.02 -18.56
CA ASP A 69 -15.66 -3.14 -19.72
C ASP A 69 -15.68 -1.65 -19.33
N SER A 70 -16.19 -1.34 -18.13
CA SER A 70 -16.21 -0.01 -17.52
C SER A 70 -15.04 0.25 -16.55
N ASP A 71 -14.04 -0.63 -16.49
CA ASP A 71 -12.87 -0.53 -15.62
C ASP A 71 -13.21 -0.47 -14.10
N GLU A 72 -14.28 -1.14 -13.67
CA GLU A 72 -14.68 -1.21 -12.24
C GLU A 72 -14.14 -2.46 -11.54
N ILE A 73 -14.00 -3.56 -12.27
CA ILE A 73 -13.45 -4.82 -11.78
C ILE A 73 -12.46 -5.40 -12.78
N THR A 74 -11.58 -6.28 -12.29
CA THR A 74 -10.69 -7.07 -13.14
C THR A 74 -11.13 -8.52 -13.12
N LEU A 75 -11.52 -9.06 -14.28
CA LEU A 75 -11.85 -10.48 -14.45
C LEU A 75 -10.61 -11.28 -14.90
N PHE A 76 -10.50 -12.51 -14.41
CA PHE A 76 -9.46 -13.45 -14.83
C PHE A 76 -9.87 -14.22 -16.09
N ASP A 77 -8.87 -14.72 -16.84
CA ASP A 77 -9.11 -15.58 -18.01
C ASP A 77 -9.82 -16.91 -17.63
N GLY A 78 -9.75 -17.30 -16.36
CA GLY A 78 -10.40 -18.50 -15.84
C GLY A 78 -10.74 -18.39 -14.36
N ALA A 79 -11.75 -19.14 -13.95
CA ALA A 79 -12.16 -19.23 -12.56
C ALA A 79 -11.30 -20.26 -11.80
N PHE A 80 -11.08 -20.03 -10.51
CA PHE A 80 -10.43 -21.00 -9.62
C PHE A 80 -11.17 -21.10 -8.28
N PRO A 81 -11.10 -22.25 -7.58
CA PRO A 81 -11.87 -22.46 -6.37
C PRO A 81 -11.44 -21.51 -5.25
N ALA A 82 -12.40 -20.86 -4.61
CA ALA A 82 -12.16 -20.14 -3.38
C ALA A 82 -11.90 -21.13 -2.24
N ARG A 83 -11.10 -20.70 -1.27
CA ARG A 83 -10.70 -21.44 -0.08
C ARG A 83 -10.80 -20.51 1.13
N ALA A 84 -11.26 -21.05 2.24
CA ALA A 84 -11.20 -20.34 3.52
C ALA A 84 -9.73 -20.04 3.89
N ASP A 85 -9.53 -18.93 4.60
CA ASP A 85 -8.22 -18.52 5.14
C ASP A 85 -7.12 -18.33 4.08
N PHE A 86 -7.53 -17.97 2.86
CA PHE A 86 -6.66 -17.59 1.74
C PHE A 86 -6.89 -16.13 1.38
N GLU A 87 -5.80 -15.46 1.02
CA GLU A 87 -5.78 -14.06 0.63
C GLU A 87 -5.46 -13.93 -0.86
N LEU A 88 -6.18 -13.01 -1.53
CA LEU A 88 -5.89 -12.63 -2.92
C LEU A 88 -5.16 -11.29 -2.92
N TRP A 89 -3.98 -11.25 -3.50
CA TRP A 89 -3.21 -10.02 -3.59
C TRP A 89 -2.48 -9.91 -4.93
N ILE A 90 -2.21 -8.68 -5.35
CA ILE A 90 -1.54 -8.35 -6.61
C ILE A 90 -0.15 -7.81 -6.31
N ASP A 91 0.87 -8.33 -6.99
CA ASP A 91 2.25 -7.86 -6.84
C ASP A 91 2.59 -6.63 -7.70
N GLN A 92 3.81 -6.11 -7.54
CA GLN A 92 4.32 -4.96 -8.32
C GLN A 92 4.43 -5.23 -9.83
N CYS A 93 4.38 -6.50 -10.26
CA CYS A 93 4.37 -6.92 -11.66
C CYS A 93 2.94 -7.21 -12.16
N PHE A 94 1.91 -6.81 -11.41
CA PHE A 94 0.49 -7.08 -11.70
C PHE A 94 0.15 -8.57 -11.81
N ARG A 95 0.90 -9.43 -11.12
CA ARG A 95 0.55 -10.85 -11.00
C ARG A 95 -0.29 -11.05 -9.76
N TYR A 96 -1.36 -11.80 -9.91
CA TYR A 96 -2.17 -12.22 -8.78
C TYR A 96 -1.51 -13.40 -8.07
N HIS A 97 -1.69 -13.42 -6.75
CA HIS A 97 -1.25 -14.48 -5.84
C HIS A 97 -2.45 -14.87 -5.00
N TYR A 98 -2.68 -16.18 -4.86
CA TYR A 98 -3.77 -16.71 -4.04
C TYR A 98 -3.24 -17.83 -3.16
N GLN A 99 -3.01 -17.51 -1.89
CA GLN A 99 -2.27 -18.36 -0.95
C GLN A 99 -2.83 -18.20 0.46
N PRO A 100 -2.47 -19.07 1.42
CA PRO A 100 -2.90 -18.93 2.80
C PRO A 100 -2.60 -17.53 3.36
N GLU A 101 -3.52 -16.99 4.17
CA GLU A 101 -3.44 -15.64 4.73
C GLU A 101 -2.11 -15.37 5.44
N TYR A 102 -1.61 -16.34 6.22
CA TYR A 102 -0.34 -16.20 6.92
C TYR A 102 0.87 -16.09 5.97
N GLU A 103 0.85 -16.77 4.82
CA GLU A 103 1.92 -16.69 3.82
C GLU A 103 1.85 -15.34 3.10
N ALA A 104 0.65 -14.86 2.77
CA ALA A 104 0.47 -13.53 2.20
C ALA A 104 0.94 -12.43 3.15
N GLU A 105 0.62 -12.53 4.45
CA GLU A 105 1.08 -11.58 5.46
C GLU A 105 2.61 -11.58 5.58
N GLU A 106 3.25 -12.74 5.59
CA GLU A 106 4.71 -12.86 5.64
C GLU A 106 5.37 -12.23 4.41
N GLU A 107 4.86 -12.52 3.21
CA GLU A 107 5.42 -12.01 1.96
C GLU A 107 5.23 -10.51 1.80
N LEU A 108 4.03 -9.99 2.05
CA LEU A 108 3.74 -8.56 2.02
C LEU A 108 4.55 -7.81 3.09
N GLY A 109 4.68 -8.38 4.28
CA GLY A 109 5.53 -7.85 5.35
C GLY A 109 7.01 -7.79 4.96
N ARG A 110 7.51 -8.81 4.25
CA ARG A 110 8.88 -8.80 3.69
C ARG A 110 9.03 -7.71 2.64
N ILE A 111 8.08 -7.58 1.70
CA ILE A 111 8.10 -6.53 0.67
C ILE A 111 8.11 -5.14 1.30
N ALA A 112 7.24 -4.90 2.30
CA ALA A 112 7.20 -3.62 3.02
C ALA A 112 8.54 -3.30 3.68
N THR A 113 9.15 -4.29 4.35
CA THR A 113 10.46 -4.13 5.01
C THR A 113 11.57 -3.79 4.01
N GLU A 114 11.65 -4.51 2.89
CA GLU A 114 12.62 -4.25 1.83
C GLU A 114 12.42 -2.88 1.19
N ALA A 115 11.17 -2.49 0.95
CA ALA A 115 10.83 -1.19 0.39
C ALA A 115 11.18 -0.04 1.35
N ILE A 116 10.95 -0.18 2.66
CA ILE A 116 11.40 0.80 3.67
C ILE A 116 12.93 0.96 3.62
N GLN A 117 13.68 -0.14 3.68
CA GLN A 117 15.14 -0.11 3.62
C GLN A 117 15.64 0.53 2.32
N GLY A 118 14.99 0.21 1.20
CA GLY A 118 15.29 0.81 -0.10
C GLY A 118 15.00 2.32 -0.12
N ALA A 119 13.88 2.76 0.46
CA ALA A 119 13.50 4.17 0.54
C ALA A 119 14.49 4.96 1.39
N GLU A 120 14.93 4.42 2.53
CA GLU A 120 16.00 5.01 3.34
C GLU A 120 17.32 5.12 2.56
N GLY A 121 17.68 4.07 1.83
CA GLY A 121 18.85 4.08 0.96
C GLY A 121 18.76 5.17 -0.11
N ALA A 122 17.58 5.37 -0.69
CA ALA A 122 17.32 6.41 -1.68
C ALA A 122 17.42 7.82 -1.07
N LEU A 123 16.88 8.04 0.14
CA LEU A 123 17.05 9.31 0.88
C LEU A 123 18.52 9.65 1.11
N ARG A 124 19.33 8.68 1.55
CA ARG A 124 20.78 8.87 1.77
C ARG A 124 21.53 9.26 0.49
N ARG A 125 21.06 8.80 -0.66
CA ARG A 125 21.62 9.14 -1.98
C ARG A 125 21.04 10.44 -2.56
N GLY A 126 20.03 11.04 -1.92
CA GLY A 126 19.31 12.21 -2.42
C GLY A 126 18.33 11.89 -3.56
N ASP A 127 18.01 10.62 -3.78
CA ASP A 127 17.04 10.19 -4.79
C ASP A 127 15.61 10.23 -4.23
N ILE A 128 15.02 11.42 -4.29
CA ILE A 128 13.70 11.68 -3.71
C ILE A 128 12.59 10.93 -4.45
N GLY A 129 12.70 10.80 -5.78
CA GLY A 129 11.70 10.09 -6.58
C GLY A 129 11.64 8.62 -6.21
N GLN A 130 12.79 7.96 -6.10
CA GLN A 130 12.84 6.56 -5.67
C GLN A 130 12.38 6.37 -4.22
N ALA A 131 12.74 7.29 -3.30
CA ALA A 131 12.28 7.23 -1.92
C ALA A 131 10.75 7.38 -1.82
N GLU A 132 10.17 8.26 -2.63
CA GLU A 132 8.73 8.48 -2.71
C GLU A 132 7.98 7.27 -3.29
N HIS A 133 8.52 6.65 -4.33
CA HIS A 133 7.98 5.43 -4.91
C HIS A 133 8.04 4.24 -3.93
N LEU A 134 9.20 3.96 -3.34
CA LEU A 134 9.38 2.82 -2.42
C LEU A 134 8.59 2.98 -1.12
N SER A 135 8.44 4.21 -0.61
CA SER A 135 7.53 4.45 0.51
C SER A 135 6.07 4.20 0.12
N GLY A 136 5.66 4.46 -1.13
CA GLY A 136 4.35 4.06 -1.64
C GLY A 136 4.17 2.55 -1.64
N VAL A 137 5.13 1.82 -2.23
CA VAL A 137 5.15 0.35 -2.24
C VAL A 137 5.03 -0.23 -0.82
N ALA A 138 5.75 0.33 0.14
CA ALA A 138 5.69 -0.14 1.53
C ALA A 138 4.32 0.09 2.19
N ILE A 139 3.66 1.22 1.90
CA ILE A 139 2.30 1.51 2.41
C ILE A 139 1.28 0.54 1.81
N CYS A 140 1.36 0.30 0.50
CA CYS A 140 0.43 -0.61 -0.17
C CYS A 140 0.62 -2.06 0.31
N ALA A 141 1.87 -2.47 0.56
CA ALA A 141 2.19 -3.80 1.07
C ALA A 141 1.73 -4.02 2.51
N ASP A 142 2.00 -3.08 3.43
CA ASP A 142 1.64 -3.19 4.84
C ASP A 142 1.33 -1.83 5.43
N ASP A 143 0.05 -1.45 5.40
CA ASP A 143 -0.44 -0.15 5.86
C ASP A 143 -0.30 0.06 7.38
N ARG A 144 0.08 -1.00 8.12
CA ARG A 144 0.30 -0.98 9.56
C ARG A 144 1.64 -0.35 9.92
N ARG A 145 2.57 -0.25 8.96
CA ARG A 145 3.90 0.36 9.14
C ARG A 145 3.80 1.89 9.11
N VAL A 146 4.42 2.54 10.09
CA VAL A 146 4.38 4.01 10.23
C VAL A 146 5.59 4.68 9.59
N GLU A 147 6.67 3.93 9.39
CA GLU A 147 7.94 4.38 8.82
C GLU A 147 7.79 4.93 7.39
N PRO A 148 7.05 4.29 6.46
CA PRO A 148 6.83 4.85 5.13
C PRO A 148 6.11 6.22 5.16
N LEU A 149 5.16 6.41 6.08
CA LEU A 149 4.47 7.69 6.26
C LEU A 149 5.43 8.76 6.78
N ALA A 150 6.31 8.40 7.72
CA ALA A 150 7.34 9.30 8.22
C ALA A 150 8.36 9.69 7.14
N ILE A 151 8.76 8.75 6.28
CA ILE A 151 9.61 9.02 5.10
C ILE A 151 8.92 9.99 4.15
N LYS A 152 7.65 9.77 3.79
CA LYS A 152 6.88 10.69 2.94
C LYS A 152 6.74 12.07 3.59
N ALA A 153 6.49 12.15 4.89
CA ALA A 153 6.43 13.40 5.63
C ALA A 153 7.77 14.17 5.57
N ALA A 154 8.90 13.49 5.74
CA ALA A 154 10.23 14.09 5.61
C ALA A 154 10.49 14.61 4.19
N ILE A 155 10.04 13.88 3.16
CA ILE A 155 10.07 14.34 1.77
C ILE A 155 9.22 15.61 1.59
N CYS A 156 7.98 15.62 2.09
CA CYS A 156 7.10 16.79 2.04
C CYS A 156 7.76 18.01 2.69
N ARG A 157 8.34 17.83 3.89
CA ARG A 157 9.10 18.87 4.58
C ARG A 157 10.24 19.43 3.75
N SER A 158 11.02 18.56 3.09
CA SER A 158 12.12 18.98 2.21
C SER A 158 11.67 19.82 1.01
N LYS A 159 10.44 19.59 0.54
CA LYS A 159 9.79 20.35 -0.54
C LYS A 159 9.06 21.61 -0.05
N GLY A 160 8.98 21.82 1.27
CA GLY A 160 8.16 22.89 1.88
C GLY A 160 6.66 22.62 1.82
N ASP A 161 6.24 21.38 1.60
CA ASP A 161 4.84 20.96 1.53
C ASP A 161 4.29 20.61 2.94
N TRP A 162 3.86 21.65 3.65
CA TRP A 162 3.29 21.51 5.00
C TRP A 162 1.96 20.77 5.00
N ALA A 163 1.18 20.85 3.92
CA ALA A 163 -0.10 20.16 3.82
C ALA A 163 0.12 18.65 3.70
N GLY A 164 1.05 18.24 2.83
CA GLY A 164 1.48 16.85 2.70
C GLY A 164 2.06 16.29 3.99
N GLU A 165 2.94 17.04 4.67
CA GLU A 165 3.48 16.61 5.97
C GLU A 165 2.37 16.38 7.00
N ARG A 166 1.40 17.31 7.09
CA ARG A 166 0.26 17.19 8.00
C ARG A 166 -0.61 15.96 7.69
N LEU A 167 -0.91 15.72 6.41
CA LEU A 167 -1.68 14.56 5.97
C LEU A 167 -1.02 13.25 6.40
N MET A 168 0.30 13.12 6.24
CA MET A 168 1.01 11.92 6.67
C MET A 168 0.91 11.71 8.19
N GLY A 169 0.95 12.78 8.98
CA GLY A 169 0.72 12.73 10.42
C GLY A 169 -0.70 12.29 10.79
N GLU A 170 -1.72 12.78 10.07
CA GLU A 170 -3.13 12.38 10.26
C GLU A 170 -3.33 10.88 9.94
N LEU A 171 -2.71 10.38 8.86
CA LEU A 171 -2.75 8.96 8.49
C LEU A 171 -2.02 8.05 9.50
N ALA A 172 -0.97 8.55 10.14
CA ALA A 172 -0.21 7.81 11.14
C ALA A 172 -0.87 7.81 12.55
N ALA A 173 -1.74 8.78 12.84
CA ALA A 173 -2.33 9.00 14.16
C ALA A 173 -3.04 7.77 14.79
N PRO A 174 -3.72 6.89 14.03
CA PRO A 174 -4.31 5.67 14.59
C PRO A 174 -3.28 4.66 15.14
N ARG A 175 -2.01 4.77 14.72
CA ARG A 175 -0.97 3.75 14.94
C ARG A 175 0.16 4.25 15.86
N VAL A 176 0.41 5.55 15.91
CA VAL A 176 1.52 6.13 16.67
C VAL A 176 1.17 7.50 17.23
N LYS A 177 1.72 7.84 18.40
CA LYS A 177 1.57 9.18 19.00
C LYS A 177 2.27 10.23 18.13
N GLU A 178 1.65 11.39 18.01
CA GLU A 178 2.19 12.52 17.23
C GLU A 178 3.65 12.86 17.56
N SER A 179 4.03 12.85 18.84
CA SER A 179 5.41 13.15 19.26
C SER A 179 6.42 12.14 18.73
N LEU A 180 6.08 10.84 18.75
CA LEU A 180 6.94 9.78 18.25
C LEU A 180 7.02 9.82 16.72
N PHE A 181 5.89 10.08 16.05
CA PHE A 181 5.87 10.28 14.61
C PHE A 181 6.78 11.45 14.21
N ARG A 182 6.70 12.60 14.90
CA ARG A 182 7.58 13.75 14.65
C ARG A 182 9.06 13.40 14.81
N THR A 183 9.43 12.62 15.84
CA THR A 183 10.81 12.14 15.99
C THR A 183 11.26 11.32 14.79
N LEU A 184 10.44 10.40 14.29
CA LEU A 184 10.76 9.62 13.08
C LEU A 184 10.93 10.53 11.85
N VAL A 185 10.05 11.53 11.68
CA VAL A 185 10.17 12.50 10.59
C VAL A 185 11.47 13.30 10.70
N ASP A 186 11.84 13.75 11.89
CA ASP A 186 13.09 14.48 12.13
C ASP A 186 14.32 13.61 11.78
N ASP A 187 14.31 12.34 12.18
CA ASP A 187 15.39 11.39 11.89
C ASP A 187 15.55 11.15 10.37
N TYR A 188 14.45 10.92 9.66
CA TYR A 188 14.48 10.76 8.20
C TYR A 188 14.84 12.07 7.49
N TYR A 189 14.38 13.21 7.98
CA TYR A 189 14.71 14.53 7.42
C TYR A 189 16.20 14.87 7.59
N ALA A 190 16.82 14.48 8.71
CA ALA A 190 18.25 14.63 8.93
C ALA A 190 19.11 13.77 7.99
N THR A 191 18.53 12.75 7.36
CA THR A 191 19.21 11.84 6.43
C THR A 191 19.45 12.48 5.05
N PHE A 192 18.78 13.59 4.74
CA PHE A 192 18.94 14.29 3.47
C PHE A 192 20.36 14.89 3.34
N PRO A 193 21.04 14.71 2.19
CA PRO A 193 22.43 15.15 2.01
C PRO A 193 22.63 16.67 2.14
N TYR A 194 21.59 17.47 1.94
CA TYR A 194 21.62 18.93 2.04
C TYR A 194 21.31 19.48 3.44
N CYS A 195 20.83 18.63 4.37
CA CYS A 195 20.45 19.04 5.72
C CYS A 195 21.61 18.93 6.74
N LYS A 196 22.82 18.55 6.31
CA LYS A 196 24.01 18.62 7.15
C LYS A 196 24.48 20.08 7.22
N PRO A 197 24.55 20.70 8.40
CA PRO A 197 25.13 22.03 8.53
C PRO A 197 26.58 21.98 8.03
N THR A 198 26.87 22.78 7.02
CA THR A 198 28.26 23.01 6.61
C THR A 198 28.98 23.60 7.81
N PRO A 199 30.11 23.03 8.28
CA PRO A 199 30.87 23.67 9.33
C PRO A 199 31.25 25.06 8.85
N MET A 200 30.82 26.10 9.57
CA MET A 200 31.20 27.48 9.28
C MET A 200 32.73 27.53 9.20
N ARG A 201 33.26 27.65 7.97
CA ARG A 201 34.64 28.05 7.78
C ARG A 201 34.75 29.44 8.38
N ASN A 202 35.35 29.51 9.56
CA ASN A 202 35.76 30.75 10.20
C ASN A 202 36.45 31.62 9.16
N MET A 203 35.74 32.66 8.73
CA MET A 203 36.25 33.72 7.87
C MET A 203 37.13 34.59 8.77
N ALA A 204 38.35 34.11 9.04
CA ALA A 204 39.37 34.90 9.71
C ALA A 204 39.84 35.98 8.73
N CYS A 205 39.25 37.15 8.90
CA CYS A 205 39.60 38.40 8.26
C CYS A 205 41.01 38.82 8.75
N THR A 206 42.07 38.48 8.02
CA THR A 206 43.39 39.06 8.26
C THR A 206 43.44 40.45 7.63
N ARG A 207 43.14 41.47 8.45
CA ARG A 207 43.61 42.84 8.22
C ARG A 207 45.13 42.85 8.33
N ALA A 208 45.83 42.95 7.21
CA ALA A 208 47.19 43.43 7.18
C ALA A 208 47.15 44.95 7.36
N ILE A 209 47.59 45.44 8.52
CA ILE A 209 47.89 46.85 8.74
C ILE A 209 49.31 47.08 8.23
N ALA A 210 49.44 48.02 7.29
CA ALA A 210 50.69 48.62 6.89
C ALA A 210 51.14 49.65 7.93
N ALA A 211 52.37 49.53 8.41
CA ALA A 211 53.32 50.59 8.77
C ALA A 211 54.62 49.94 9.26
#